data_AF-A0A7T5RXC6-F1
#
_entry.id   AF-A0A7T5RXC6-F1
#
_cell.length_a   1.000
_cell.length_b   1.000
_cell.length_c   1.000
_cell.angle_alpha   90.00
_cell.angle_beta   90.00
_cell.angle_gamma   90.00
#
_symmetry.space_group_name_H-M   'P 1'
#
loop_
_entity.id
_entity.type
_entity.pdbx_description
1 polymer ?
#
loop_
_entity_poly.entity_id
_entity_poly.type
_entity_poly.pdbx_seq_one_letter_code
_entity_poly.pdbx_strand_id
1 'polypeptide(L)'
;MADEWDDIRGDIRQGHGIFFRYFWLWLIILIGLSWGGTLAYKAWIRPTEINLETKAIRQSIQYQDTGITAMLENVKGYKRLETDILKYESDPANAKLVEGMRSQQRSLLDDIETTADRIGRDRVPDSVRSFLAAHEGG
;
A
#
# COMPACT_ATOMS: atom_id res chain seq x y z
N MET A 1 -50.23 -54.94 -42.04
CA MET A 1 -49.73 -53.54 -42.17
C MET A 1 -49.90 -52.71 -40.90
N ALA A 2 -50.63 -53.16 -39.86
CA ALA A 2 -50.70 -52.44 -38.58
C ALA A 2 -49.47 -52.70 -37.66
N ASP A 3 -48.88 -53.90 -37.74
CA ASP A 3 -47.80 -54.32 -36.83
C ASP A 3 -46.46 -53.60 -37.06
N GLU A 4 -46.20 -53.12 -38.28
CA GLU A 4 -44.93 -52.45 -38.64
C GLU A 4 -44.85 -51.00 -38.13
N TRP A 5 -46.00 -50.37 -37.87
CA TRP A 5 -46.08 -48.99 -37.36
C TRP A 5 -46.01 -48.89 -35.82
N ASP A 6 -46.19 -50.00 -35.11
CA ASP A 6 -46.04 -50.06 -33.65
C ASP A 6 -44.58 -50.30 -33.25
N ASP A 7 -43.83 -51.07 -34.03
CA ASP A 7 -42.41 -51.34 -33.78
C ASP A 7 -41.55 -50.06 -33.92
N ILE A 8 -41.81 -49.26 -34.96
CA ILE A 8 -41.15 -47.96 -35.19
C ILE A 8 -41.45 -46.96 -34.06
N ARG A 9 -42.68 -46.98 -33.52
CA ARG A 9 -43.05 -46.09 -32.41
C ARG A 9 -42.44 -46.52 -31.07
N GLY A 10 -42.19 -47.81 -30.87
CA GLY A 10 -41.45 -48.35 -29.73
C GLY A 10 -39.98 -47.90 -29.73
N ASP A 11 -39.34 -47.98 -30.91
CA ASP A 11 -37.90 -47.72 -31.06
C ASP A 11 -37.56 -46.21 -30.93
N ILE A 12 -38.42 -45.34 -31.47
CA ILE A 12 -38.27 -43.87 -31.30
C ILE A 12 -38.45 -43.45 -29.83
N ARG A 13 -39.34 -44.11 -29.07
CA ARG A 13 -39.53 -43.82 -27.64
C ARG A 13 -38.33 -44.23 -26.80
N GLN A 14 -37.69 -45.36 -27.11
CA GLN A 14 -36.48 -45.81 -26.42
C GLN A 14 -35.26 -44.94 -26.77
N GLY A 15 -35.07 -44.59 -28.05
CA GLY A 15 -33.98 -43.70 -28.48
C GLY A 15 -34.02 -42.36 -27.77
N HIS A 16 -35.19 -41.70 -27.75
CA HIS A 16 -35.35 -40.39 -27.09
C HIS A 16 -35.10 -40.43 -25.57
N GLY A 17 -35.50 -41.51 -24.88
CA GLY A 17 -35.26 -41.65 -23.43
C GLY A 17 -33.77 -41.79 -23.08
N ILE A 18 -33.00 -42.47 -23.92
CA ILE A 18 -31.57 -42.68 -23.73
C ILE A 18 -30.78 -41.38 -23.98
N PHE A 19 -31.05 -40.67 -25.08
CA PHE A 19 -30.42 -39.37 -25.37
C PHE A 19 -30.71 -38.34 -24.28
N PHE A 20 -31.96 -38.26 -23.81
CA PHE A 20 -32.35 -37.33 -22.76
C PHE A 20 -31.64 -37.63 -21.44
N ARG A 21 -31.46 -38.90 -21.10
CA ARG A 21 -30.74 -39.33 -19.89
C ARG A 21 -29.25 -38.97 -19.92
N TYR A 22 -28.59 -39.16 -21.07
CA TYR A 22 -27.19 -38.75 -21.22
C TYR A 22 -27.03 -37.22 -21.25
N PHE A 23 -27.95 -36.50 -21.87
CA PHE A 23 -27.95 -35.03 -21.87
C PHE A 23 -28.00 -34.47 -20.44
N TRP A 24 -28.88 -35.00 -19.59
CA TRP A 24 -28.96 -34.58 -18.17
C TRP A 24 -27.70 -34.90 -17.36
N LEU A 25 -27.08 -36.06 -17.60
CA LEU A 25 -25.82 -36.42 -16.94
C LEU A 25 -24.70 -35.45 -17.31
N TRP A 26 -24.57 -35.10 -18.60
CA TRP A 26 -23.60 -34.12 -19.06
C TRP A 26 -23.88 -32.71 -18.52
N LEU A 27 -25.15 -32.30 -18.45
CA LEU A 27 -25.55 -31.01 -17.88
C LEU A 27 -25.14 -30.88 -16.41
N ILE A 28 -25.36 -31.93 -15.60
CA ILE A 28 -24.98 -31.95 -14.18
C ILE A 28 -23.46 -31.84 -14.01
N ILE A 29 -22.68 -32.52 -14.85
CA ILE A 29 -21.21 -32.44 -14.84
C ILE A 29 -20.74 -31.01 -15.17
N LEU A 30 -21.33 -30.38 -16.18
CA LEU A 30 -20.98 -29.01 -16.58
C LEU A 30 -21.34 -27.98 -15.49
N ILE A 31 -22.49 -28.14 -14.84
CA ILE A 31 -22.88 -27.30 -13.71
C ILE A 31 -21.91 -27.52 -12.54
N GLY A 32 -21.59 -28.77 -12.19
CA GLY A 32 -20.62 -29.08 -11.14
C GLY A 32 -19.23 -28.46 -11.38
N LEU A 33 -18.73 -28.55 -12.61
CA LEU A 33 -17.45 -27.93 -13.00
C LEU A 33 -17.50 -26.40 -12.96
N SER A 34 -18.61 -25.80 -13.39
CA SER A 34 -18.80 -24.34 -13.37
C SER A 34 -18.83 -23.79 -11.94
N TRP A 35 -19.58 -24.43 -11.04
CA TRP A 35 -19.64 -24.02 -9.63
C TRP A 35 -18.34 -24.28 -8.89
N GLY A 36 -17.67 -25.42 -9.15
CA GLY A 36 -16.36 -25.75 -8.57
C GLY A 36 -15.26 -24.78 -8.99
N GLY A 37 -15.21 -24.41 -10.28
CA GLY A 37 -14.25 -23.44 -10.80
C GLY A 37 -14.44 -22.04 -10.22
N THR A 38 -15.70 -21.61 -10.05
CA THR A 38 -16.02 -20.28 -9.49
C THR A 38 -15.64 -20.17 -8.01
N LEU A 39 -15.85 -21.23 -7.22
CA LEU A 39 -15.43 -21.28 -5.82
C LEU A 39 -13.91 -21.32 -5.67
N ALA A 40 -13.21 -22.11 -6.50
CA ALA A 40 -11.75 -22.16 -6.52
C ALA A 40 -11.13 -20.81 -6.90
N TYR A 41 -11.68 -20.13 -7.91
CA TYR A 41 -11.25 -18.79 -8.33
C TYR A 41 -11.42 -17.75 -7.21
N LYS A 42 -12.58 -17.72 -6.54
CA LYS A 42 -12.82 -16.81 -5.40
C LYS A 42 -11.92 -17.10 -4.20
N ALA A 43 -11.63 -18.37 -3.92
CA ALA A 43 -10.78 -18.77 -2.81
C ALA A 43 -9.29 -18.41 -3.05
N TRP A 44 -8.83 -18.44 -4.30
CA TRP A 44 -7.43 -18.13 -4.64
C TRP A 44 -7.15 -16.64 -4.83
N ILE A 45 -8.10 -15.85 -5.35
CA ILE A 45 -7.84 -14.45 -5.74
C ILE A 45 -8.15 -13.44 -4.63
N ARG A 46 -9.16 -13.70 -3.79
CA ARG A 46 -9.44 -12.81 -2.64
C ARG A 46 -8.26 -12.62 -1.69
N PRO A 47 -7.50 -13.67 -1.27
CA PRO A 47 -6.40 -13.45 -0.34
C PRO A 47 -5.20 -12.73 -0.98
N THR A 48 -5.01 -12.78 -2.30
CA THR A 48 -3.90 -12.06 -2.96
C THR A 48 -4.17 -10.56 -3.07
N GLU A 49 -5.39 -10.15 -3.40
CA GLU A 49 -5.77 -8.73 -3.49
C GLU A 49 -5.69 -8.03 -2.12
N ILE A 50 -6.27 -8.64 -1.08
CA ILE A 50 -6.25 -8.08 0.29
C ILE A 50 -4.81 -7.97 0.83
N ASN A 51 -3.95 -8.93 0.50
CA ASN A 51 -2.55 -8.91 0.92
C ASN A 51 -1.72 -7.84 0.19
N LEU A 52 -2.05 -7.51 -1.06
CA LEU A 52 -1.35 -6.45 -1.80
C LEU A 52 -1.74 -5.07 -1.30
N GLU A 53 -3.03 -4.81 -1.09
CA GLU A 53 -3.51 -3.54 -0.54
C GLU A 53 -2.98 -3.31 0.88
N THR A 54 -3.05 -4.33 1.74
CA THR A 54 -2.54 -4.24 3.11
C THR A 54 -1.02 -4.00 3.15
N LYS A 55 -0.26 -4.62 2.24
CA LYS A 55 1.19 -4.39 2.13
C LYS A 55 1.50 -2.98 1.64
N ALA A 56 0.79 -2.48 0.63
CA ALA A 56 0.96 -1.13 0.12
C ALA A 56 0.63 -0.07 1.19
N ILE A 57 -0.48 -0.26 1.92
CA ILE A 57 -0.86 0.62 3.04
C ILE A 57 0.21 0.57 4.13
N ARG A 58 0.64 -0.62 4.56
CA ARG A 58 1.67 -0.75 5.61
C ARG A 58 3.00 -0.13 5.19
N GLN A 59 3.42 -0.31 3.93
CA GLN A 59 4.62 0.35 3.41
C GLN A 59 4.47 1.87 3.42
N SER A 60 3.33 2.40 2.98
CA SER A 60 3.09 3.85 2.98
C SER A 60 3.16 4.46 4.38
N ILE A 61 2.60 3.79 5.39
CA ILE A 61 2.66 4.21 6.80
C ILE A 61 4.11 4.16 7.29
N GLN A 62 4.84 3.08 7.00
CA GLN A 62 6.23 2.95 7.43
C GLN A 62 7.15 4.01 6.79
N TYR A 63 6.91 4.40 5.54
CA TYR A 63 7.64 5.50 4.90
C TYR A 63 7.33 6.85 5.57
N GLN A 64 6.08 7.10 5.96
CA GLN A 64 5.69 8.31 6.68
C GLN A 64 6.30 8.35 8.09
N ASP A 65 6.26 7.24 8.83
CA ASP A 65 6.84 7.15 10.18
C ASP A 65 8.36 7.35 10.16
N THR A 66 9.03 6.81 9.14
CA THR A 66 10.48 7.01 8.95
C THR A 66 10.80 8.48 8.66
N GLY A 67 10.02 9.13 7.79
CA GLY A 67 10.17 10.56 7.49
C GLY A 67 9.93 11.45 8.72
N ILE A 68 8.90 11.15 9.51
CA ILE A 68 8.61 11.86 10.76
C ILE A 68 9.75 11.69 11.77
N THR A 69 10.28 10.48 11.91
CA THR A 69 11.39 10.21 12.82
C THR A 69 12.65 10.96 12.41
N ALA A 70 12.99 10.94 11.11
CA ALA A 70 14.13 11.67 10.56
C ALA A 70 14.01 13.19 10.78
N MET A 71 12.83 13.79 10.55
CA MET A 71 12.61 15.21 10.85
C MET A 71 12.81 15.55 12.32
N LEU A 72 12.27 14.73 13.24
CA LEU A 72 12.43 14.95 14.68
C LEU A 72 13.91 14.85 15.10
N GLU A 73 14.66 13.93 14.49
CA GLU A 73 16.09 13.80 14.72
C GLU A 73 16.85 15.02 14.19
N ASN A 74 16.51 15.51 13.00
CA ASN A 74 17.09 16.73 12.43
C ASN A 74 16.80 17.97 13.29
N VAL A 75 15.57 18.12 13.81
CA VAL A 75 15.22 19.21 14.75
C VAL A 75 16.06 19.12 16.02
N LYS A 76 16.29 17.91 16.54
CA LYS A 76 17.16 17.70 17.71
C LYS A 76 18.62 18.01 17.38
N GLY A 77 19.10 17.63 16.20
CA GLY A 77 20.43 17.97 15.69
C GLY A 77 20.63 19.48 15.58
N TYR A 78 19.63 20.18 15.03
CA TYR A 78 19.63 21.64 14.91
C TYR A 78 19.78 22.32 16.27
N LYS A 79 18.95 21.93 17.27
CA LYS A 79 19.02 22.50 18.64
C LYS A 79 20.35 22.22 19.34
N ARG A 80 20.98 21.07 19.06
CA ARG A 80 22.32 20.77 19.58
C ARG A 80 23.36 21.68 18.96
N LEU A 81 23.35 21.85 17.64
CA LEU A 81 24.24 22.79 16.96
C LEU A 81 24.04 24.22 17.44
N GLU A 82 22.80 24.64 17.70
CA GLU A 82 22.51 25.97 18.25
C GLU A 82 23.17 26.16 19.62
N THR A 83 23.03 25.15 20.49
CA THR A 83 23.67 25.14 21.80
C THR A 83 25.19 25.16 21.70
N ASP A 84 25.77 24.43 20.75
CA ASP A 84 27.23 24.37 20.57
C ASP A 84 27.78 25.64 19.94
N ILE A 85 27.07 26.24 18.98
CA ILE A 85 27.39 27.57 18.45
C ILE A 85 27.45 28.59 19.58
N LEU A 86 26.45 28.63 20.47
CA LEU A 86 26.43 29.56 21.60
C LEU A 86 27.64 29.37 22.55
N LYS A 87 28.16 28.14 22.69
CA LYS A 87 29.35 27.86 23.50
C LYS A 87 30.65 28.32 22.84
N TYR A 88 30.75 28.19 21.51
CA TYR A 88 31.98 28.46 20.78
C TYR A 88 32.03 29.87 20.18
N GLU A 89 30.90 30.57 20.05
CA GLU A 89 30.80 31.91 19.46
C GLU A 89 31.49 32.99 20.30
N SER A 90 31.67 32.77 21.61
CA SER A 90 32.40 33.71 22.47
C SER A 90 33.90 33.75 22.21
N ASP A 91 34.46 32.75 21.52
CA ASP A 91 35.90 32.67 21.23
C ASP A 91 36.18 32.90 19.73
N PRO A 92 36.82 34.03 19.36
CA PRO A 92 37.19 34.34 17.98
C PRO A 92 38.05 33.26 17.30
N ALA A 93 38.81 32.47 18.07
CA ALA A 93 39.62 31.38 17.53
C ALA A 93 38.75 30.27 16.91
N ASN A 94 37.49 30.14 17.35
CA ASN A 94 36.54 29.14 16.87
C ASN A 94 35.60 29.67 15.76
N ALA A 95 35.85 30.87 15.21
CA ALA A 95 34.97 31.47 14.21
C ALA A 95 34.70 30.56 13.00
N LYS A 96 35.71 29.86 12.48
CA LYS A 96 35.56 28.89 11.37
C LYS A 96 34.73 27.66 11.76
N LEU A 97 34.85 27.21 13.00
CA LEU A 97 34.06 26.08 13.52
C LEU A 97 32.59 26.49 13.63
N VAL A 98 32.32 27.68 14.16
CA VAL A 98 30.97 28.27 14.26
C VAL A 98 30.34 28.46 12.89
N GLU A 99 31.09 28.95 11.90
CA GLU A 99 30.61 29.07 10.52
C GLU A 99 30.24 27.70 9.93
N GLY A 100 31.06 26.68 10.15
CA GLY A 100 30.76 25.30 9.75
C GLY A 100 29.49 24.75 10.42
N MET A 101 29.32 25.00 11.73
CA MET A 101 28.13 24.59 12.46
C MET A 101 26.87 25.33 11.97
N ARG A 102 26.97 26.62 11.63
CA ARG A 102 25.86 27.39 11.03
C ARG A 102 25.49 26.89 9.64
N SER A 103 26.47 26.47 8.85
CA SER A 103 26.21 25.82 7.55
C SER A 103 25.46 24.50 7.73
N GLN A 104 25.88 23.68 8.70
CA GLN A 104 25.17 22.44 9.05
C GLN A 104 23.75 22.69 9.55
N GLN A 105 23.53 23.75 10.34
CA GLN A 105 22.18 24.15 10.76
C GLN A 105 21.26 24.47 9.59
N ARG A 106 21.77 25.22 8.59
CA ARG A 106 20.99 25.53 7.38
C ARG A 106 20.66 24.27 6.59
N SER A 107 21.63 23.36 6.44
CA SER A 107 21.40 22.07 5.79
C SER A 107 20.33 21.24 6.52
N LEU A 108 20.36 21.19 7.84
CA LEU A 108 19.33 20.46 8.62
C LEU A 108 17.96 21.12 8.48
N LEU A 109 17.89 22.45 8.44
CA LEU A 109 16.64 23.17 8.25
C LEU A 109 16.03 22.86 6.87
N ASP A 110 16.85 22.91 5.81
CA ASP A 110 16.46 22.59 4.44
C ASP A 110 16.00 21.12 4.30
N ASP A 111 16.68 20.18 4.97
CA ASP A 111 16.27 18.77 5.01
C ASP A 111 14.91 18.59 5.72
N ILE A 112 14.66 19.34 6.80
CA ILE A 112 13.37 19.29 7.52
C ILE A 112 12.26 19.86 6.63
N GLU A 113 12.49 20.99 5.97
CA GLU A 113 11.53 21.64 5.07
C GLU A 113 11.21 20.74 3.87
N THR A 114 12.24 20.21 3.20
CA THR A 114 12.10 19.28 2.07
C THR A 114 11.34 18.01 2.49
N THR A 115 11.62 17.47 3.68
CA THR A 115 10.91 16.28 4.18
C THR A 115 9.46 16.60 4.53
N ALA A 116 9.20 17.76 5.12
CA ALA A 116 7.87 18.24 5.47
C ALA A 116 6.99 18.41 4.22
N ASP A 117 7.54 18.99 3.14
CA ASP A 117 6.85 19.13 1.86
C ASP A 117 6.58 17.78 1.20
N ARG A 118 7.50 16.81 1.33
CA ARG A 118 7.34 15.46 0.76
C ARG A 118 6.24 14.63 1.42
N ILE A 119 6.07 14.73 2.74
CA ILE A 119 5.05 13.96 3.47
C ILE A 119 3.68 14.66 3.52
N GLY A 120 3.63 15.96 3.20
CA GLY A 120 2.44 16.80 3.30
C GLY A 120 2.33 17.51 4.66
N ARG A 121 2.04 18.81 4.66
CA ARG A 121 1.99 19.67 5.86
C ARG A 121 0.98 19.21 6.93
N ASP A 122 -0.03 18.44 6.54
CA ASP A 122 -1.02 17.83 7.42
C ASP A 122 -0.44 16.69 8.28
N ARG A 123 0.56 15.96 7.74
CA ARG A 123 1.25 14.84 8.40
C ARG A 123 2.45 15.26 9.24
N VAL A 124 2.88 16.51 9.12
CA VAL A 124 4.00 17.06 9.91
C VAL A 124 3.59 17.23 11.38
N PRO A 125 4.38 16.73 12.35
CA PRO A 125 4.07 16.91 13.77
C PRO A 125 4.02 18.39 14.19
N ASP A 126 3.16 18.73 15.14
CA ASP A 126 3.01 20.10 15.66
C ASP A 126 4.32 20.72 16.17
N SER A 127 5.19 19.90 16.77
CA SER A 127 6.51 20.31 17.25
C SER A 127 7.45 20.73 16.12
N VAL A 128 7.34 20.11 14.94
CA VAL A 128 8.13 20.44 13.74
C VAL A 128 7.50 21.63 13.02
N ARG A 129 6.16 21.70 12.93
CA ARG A 129 5.46 22.87 12.36
C ARG A 129 5.77 24.16 13.12
N SER A 130 5.70 24.13 14.44
CA SER A 130 6.03 25.29 15.27
C SER A 130 7.52 25.66 15.18
N PHE A 131 8.40 24.67 15.04
CA PHE A 131 9.82 24.89 14.78
C PHE A 131 10.06 25.57 13.43
N LEU A 132 9.46 25.08 12.34
CA LEU A 132 9.58 25.67 11.00
C LEU A 132 8.99 27.09 10.96
N ALA A 133 7.81 27.30 11.55
CA ALA A 133 7.18 28.62 11.62
C ALA A 133 8.04 29.66 12.37
N ALA A 134 8.83 29.23 13.35
CA ALA A 134 9.79 30.10 14.05
C ALA A 134 11.01 30.50 13.19
N HIS A 135 11.27 29.78 12.09
CA HIS A 135 12.43 29.98 11.21
C HIS A 135 12.06 30.50 9.81
N GLU A 136 10.80 30.38 9.36
CA GLU A 136 10.28 30.98 8.12
C GLU A 136 10.05 32.50 8.22
N GLY A 137 10.08 33.08 9.43
CA GLY A 137 9.78 34.49 9.70
C GLY A 137 10.97 35.45 9.87
N GLY A 138 12.18 35.04 9.45
CA GLY A 138 13.43 35.79 9.65
C GLY A 138 14.02 36.38 8.37
#